data_AF-A0A0T6UWG4-F1
#
_entry.id   AF-A0A0T6UWG4-F1
#
_cell.length_a   1.000
_cell.length_b   1.000
_cell.length_c   1.000
_cell.angle_alpha   90.00
_cell.angle_beta   90.00
_cell.angle_gamma   90.00
#
_symmetry.space_group_name_H-M   'P 1'
#
loop_
_entity.id
_entity.type
_entity.pdbx_description
1 polymer ?
#
loop_
_entity_poly.entity_id
_entity_poly.type
_entity_poly.pdbx_seq_one_letter_code
_entity_poly.pdbx_strand_id
1 'polypeptide(L)' 'MSTPRWVLIPKAAELFGYTVNAIEHKVKNGMWTQGRMWRKAKDGRIFINLEEVDRWVESTPQEAA' A
#
# COMPACT_ATOMS: atom_id res chain seq x y z
N MET A 1 -19.99 5.48 3.58
CA MET A 1 -18.89 6.08 4.37
C MET A 1 -17.73 6.26 3.43
N SER A 2 -17.20 7.49 3.24
CA SER A 2 -16.06 7.70 2.36
C SER A 2 -14.81 7.13 3.01
N THR A 3 -14.33 5.99 2.52
CA THR A 3 -13.06 5.41 2.94
C THR A 3 -11.94 6.40 2.60
N PRO A 4 -11.09 6.79 3.55
CA PRO A 4 -9.98 7.68 3.25
C PRO A 4 -9.04 7.00 2.25
N ARG A 5 -8.83 7.65 1.10
CA ARG A 5 -7.96 7.13 0.03
C ARG A 5 -6.52 6.86 0.50
N TRP A 6 -6.03 7.68 1.42
CA TRP A 6 -4.69 7.59 1.99
C TRP A 6 -4.76 7.18 3.45
N VAL A 7 -4.16 6.04 3.78
CA VAL A 7 -4.09 5.54 5.16
C VAL A 7 -2.65 5.23 5.57
N LEU A 8 -2.39 5.16 6.87
CA LEU A 8 -1.07 4.75 7.36
C LEU A 8 -0.84 3.25 7.15
N ILE A 9 0.43 2.84 7.14
CA ILE A 9 0.83 1.44 6.99
C ILE A 9 0.08 0.49 7.94
N PRO A 10 -0.09 0.77 9.25
CA PRO A 10 -0.81 -0.14 10.15
C PRO A 10 -2.25 -0.39 9.72
N LYS A 11 -2.94 0.63 9.19
CA LYS A 11 -4.32 0.48 8.74
C LYS A 11 -4.40 -0.23 7.39
N ALA A 12 -3.47 0.05 6.48
CA ALA A 12 -3.36 -0.70 5.23
C ALA A 12 -3.06 -2.19 5.49
N ALA A 13 -2.19 -2.48 6.45
CA ALA A 13 -1.86 -3.83 6.91
C ALA A 13 -3.12 -4.57 7.39
N GLU A 14 -3.92 -3.93 8.25
CA GLU A 14 -5.19 -4.48 8.72
C GLU A 14 -6.20 -4.74 7.58
N LEU A 15 -6.32 -3.81 6.63
CA LEU A 15 -7.30 -3.90 5.54
C LEU A 15 -6.94 -4.96 4.49
N PHE A 16 -5.66 -5.05 4.11
CA PHE A 16 -5.19 -6.01 3.11
C PHE A 16 -4.76 -7.35 3.70
N GLY A 17 -4.74 -7.49 5.03
CA GLY A 17 -4.24 -8.69 5.71
C GLY A 17 -2.72 -8.87 5.63
N TYR A 18 -1.98 -7.81 5.28
CA TYR A 18 -0.52 -7.84 5.28
C TYR A 18 0.05 -7.48 6.65
N THR A 19 1.29 -7.90 6.91
CA THR A 19 2.05 -7.35 8.03
C THR A 19 2.60 -5.97 7.67
N VAL A 20 2.81 -5.12 8.67
CA VAL A 20 3.48 -3.80 8.50
C VAL A 20 4.82 -3.97 7.80
N ASN A 21 5.64 -4.95 8.21
CA ASN A 21 6.92 -5.26 7.59
C ASN A 21 6.79 -5.65 6.11
N ALA A 22 5.75 -6.41 5.73
CA ALA A 22 5.54 -6.76 4.33
C ALA A 22 5.29 -5.50 3.48
N ILE A 23 4.45 -4.59 3.96
CA ILE A 23 4.18 -3.32 3.27
C ILE A 23 5.46 -2.46 3.19
N GLU A 24 6.20 -2.31 4.29
CA GLU A 24 7.46 -1.58 4.29
C GLU A 24 8.48 -2.19 3.34
N HIS A 25 8.56 -3.51 3.27
CA HIS A 25 9.42 -4.20 2.31
C HIS A 25 8.99 -3.93 0.87
N LYS A 26 7.69 -3.92 0.54
CA LYS A 26 7.20 -3.59 -0.81
C LYS A 26 7.53 -2.15 -1.20
N VAL A 27 7.42 -1.22 -0.24
CA VAL A 27 7.80 0.18 -0.43
C VAL A 27 9.32 0.32 -0.62
N LYS A 28 10.11 -0.34 0.23
CA LYS A 28 11.58 -0.26 0.21
C LYS A 28 12.21 -0.96 -1.00
N ASN A 29 11.63 -2.09 -1.43
CA ASN A 29 12.07 -2.85 -2.61
C ASN A 29 11.67 -2.16 -3.94
N GLY A 30 10.97 -1.02 -3.88
CA GLY A 30 10.52 -0.29 -5.07
C GLY A 30 9.35 -0.96 -5.82
N MET A 31 8.75 -2.01 -5.26
CA MET A 31 7.59 -2.68 -5.85
C MET A 31 6.37 -1.75 -5.88
N TRP A 32 6.24 -0.89 -4.89
CA TRP A 32 5.21 0.15 -4.88
C TRP A 32 5.78 1.50 -5.33
N THR A 33 5.15 2.11 -6.32
CA THR A 33 5.62 3.38 -6.90
C THR A 33 5.30 4.56 -5.97
N GLN A 34 6.33 5.34 -5.64
CA GLN A 34 6.20 6.57 -4.84
C GLN A 34 5.36 7.61 -5.61
N GLY A 35 4.45 8.29 -4.90
CA GLY A 35 3.52 9.28 -5.46
C GLY A 35 2.21 8.70 -6.01
N ARG A 36 2.19 7.40 -6.35
CA ARG A 36 0.98 6.69 -6.80
C ARG A 36 0.42 5.78 -5.69
N MET A 37 1.19 4.77 -5.30
CA MET A 37 0.78 3.73 -4.35
C MET A 37 1.12 4.09 -2.90
N TRP A 38 2.21 4.80 -2.69
CA TRP A 38 2.59 5.32 -1.38
C TRP A 38 3.16 6.72 -1.49
N ARG A 39 3.08 7.50 -0.42
CA ARG A 39 3.71 8.82 -0.32
C ARG A 39 4.25 9.06 1.07
N LYS A 40 5.35 9.81 1.15
CA LYS A 40 5.89 10.30 2.41
C LYS A 40 5.26 11.66 2.71
N ALA A 41 4.61 11.77 3.86
CA ALA A 41 4.08 13.04 4.35
C ALA A 41 5.21 13.89 4.95
N LYS A 42 4.92 15.19 5.14
CA LYS A 42 5.88 16.15 5.70
C LYS A 42 6.30 15.82 7.14
N ASP A 43 5.48 15.05 7.86
CA ASP A 43 5.76 14.52 9.20
C ASP A 43 6.70 13.29 9.20
N GLY A 44 7.14 12.84 8.02
CA GLY A 44 7.99 11.66 7.85
C GLY A 44 7.23 10.34 7.78
N ARG A 45 5.89 10.34 7.96
CA ARG A 45 5.08 9.12 7.91
C ARG A 45 4.78 8.70 6.48
N ILE A 46 4.62 7.39 6.28
CA ILE A 46 4.26 6.81 4.99
C ILE A 46 2.76 6.57 4.95
N PHE A 47 2.12 7.13 3.94
CA PHE A 47 0.73 6.89 3.60
C PHE A 47 0.65 5.98 2.38
N ILE A 48 -0.26 5.02 2.43
CA ILE A 48 -0.58 4.06 1.40
C ILE A 48 -1.92 4.44 0.77
N ASN A 49 -1.98 4.39 -0.56
CA ASN A 49 -3.17 4.64 -1.36
C ASN A 49 -3.94 3.33 -1.53
N LEU A 50 -5.07 3.18 -0.85
CA LEU A 50 -5.84 1.94 -0.87
C LEU A 50 -6.30 1.57 -2.28
N GLU A 51 -6.81 2.54 -3.05
CA GLU A 51 -7.33 2.31 -4.41
C GLU A 51 -6.24 1.84 -5.38
N GLU A 52 -5.04 2.42 -5.31
CA GLU A 52 -3.95 2.04 -6.22
C GLU A 52 -3.32 0.70 -5.82
N VAL A 53 -3.31 0.36 -4.52
CA VAL A 53 -2.90 -0.96 -4.07
C VAL A 53 -3.92 -2.01 -4.50
N ASP A 54 -5.22 -1.73 -4.39
CA ASP A 54 -6.30 -2.62 -4.81
C ASP A 54 -6.20 -2.92 -6.33
N ARG A 55 -6.07 -1.87 -7.14
CA ARG A 55 -5.81 -2.00 -8.59
C ARG A 55 -4.54 -2.78 -8.90
N TRP A 56 -3.48 -2.59 -8.11
CA TRP A 56 -2.24 -3.34 -8.30
C TRP A 56 -2.40 -4.82 -7.97
N VAL A 57 -3.17 -5.15 -6.93
CA VAL A 57 -3.52 -6.54 -6.60
C VAL A 57 -4.31 -7.16 -7.74
N GLU A 58 -5.31 -6.47 -8.28
CA GLU A 58 -6.07 -6.93 -9.46
C GLU A 58 -5.21 -7.06 -10.73
N SER A 59 -4.22 -6.18 -10.89
CA SER A 59 -3.34 -6.15 -12.07
C SER A 59 -2.19 -7.16 -11.99
N THR A 60 -1.89 -7.70 -10.81
CA THR A 60 -0.83 -8.70 -10.65
C THR A 60 -1.40 -10.04 -11.12
N PRO A 61 -0.91 -10.62 -12.23
CA PRO A 61 -1.39 -11.92 -12.66
C PRO A 61 -1.16 -12.92 -11.54
N GLN A 62 -2.25 -13.53 -11.08
CA GLN A 62 -2.20 -14.59 -10.09
C GLN A 62 -1.57 -15.78 -10.80
N GLU A 63 -0.25 -15.97 -10.63
CA GLU A 63 0.39 -17.22 -11.02
C GLU A 63 -0.29 -18.32 -10.20
N ALA A 64 -1.20 -19.03 -10.87
CA ALA A 64 -1.79 -20.25 -10.37
C ALA A 64 -0.66 -21.25 -10.18
N ALA A 65 -0.32 -21.52 -8.92
CA ALA A 65 0.54 -22.62 -8.54
C ALA A 65 -0.13 -23.96 -8.84
#